data_AF-A0A1V5BB60-F1
#
_entry.id   AF-A0A1V5BB60-F1
#
_cell.length_a   1.000
_cell.length_b   1.000
_cell.length_c   1.000
_cell.angle_alpha   90.00
_cell.angle_beta   90.00
_cell.angle_gamma   90.00
#
_symmetry.space_group_name_H-M   'P 1'
#
loop_
_entity.id
_entity.type
_entity.pdbx_description
1 polymer ?
#
loop_
_entity_poly.entity_id
_entity_poly.type
_entity_poly.pdbx_seq_one_letter_code
_entity_poly.pdbx_strand_id
1 'polypeptide(L)'
;MKIPNRSIAVVFSLILLFYQTEASDYPFGSKVMSNDSDLGRLLKNMPDSTIISIWDIGTDIGSYDVGDVVYLDTPPIGTANANDVRLTSFNRYQAGTKVKPYHGDINAPLNQLLAEIRFLNLNGSQSYDIHDPVYIVQATMLYQNETIPSDKAQKDETSNPGPAGSSIAQASNVAEINSTNPEDVETPVGSSCDKGKPCPTQNDFYEHLSYTGSCEGLPQTSVCLIYSDNYVWPVSDRLLSNSPSLVGFDNNGFPIEVISCYNAEYYHILGTLLVKNEKKKKTLFIQSAPDMGASIIGSSLIRTNDIRLTPVNEMQPGSKVLNFEPDLNKLIALPVLVSFPKRTGDYACLRVFDANGNGLYDDEDSVYIDISLPFESSFGTVTINDIRLTGSSS
;
A
#
# COMPACT_ATOMS: atom_id res chain seq x y z
N MET A 1 -58.43 -5.07 -46.41
CA MET A 1 -56.99 -5.29 -46.67
C MET A 1 -56.46 -6.15 -45.53
N LYS A 2 -56.19 -7.44 -45.76
CA LYS A 2 -55.71 -8.38 -44.71
C LYS A 2 -54.20 -8.22 -44.58
N ILE A 3 -53.73 -7.68 -43.45
CA ILE A 3 -52.30 -7.66 -43.13
C ILE A 3 -51.90 -9.10 -42.77
N PRO A 4 -50.92 -9.71 -43.44
CA PRO A 4 -50.51 -11.08 -43.15
C PRO A 4 -49.85 -11.16 -41.78
N ASN A 5 -50.33 -12.09 -40.94
CA ASN A 5 -49.87 -12.32 -39.55
C ASN A 5 -48.35 -12.60 -39.37
N ARG A 6 -47.58 -12.73 -40.46
CA ARG A 6 -46.13 -12.95 -40.40
C ARG A 6 -45.33 -11.67 -40.14
N SER A 7 -45.88 -10.49 -40.43
CA SER A 7 -45.16 -9.22 -40.21
C SER A 7 -45.19 -8.74 -38.75
N ILE A 8 -46.15 -9.19 -37.94
CA ILE A 8 -46.29 -8.77 -36.52
C ILE A 8 -45.23 -9.44 -35.63
N ALA A 9 -44.83 -10.68 -35.95
CA ALA A 9 -43.81 -11.41 -35.17
C ALA A 9 -42.39 -10.80 -35.31
N VAL A 10 -42.04 -10.28 -36.50
CA VAL A 10 -40.74 -9.63 -36.72
C VAL A 10 -40.67 -8.29 -35.99
N VAL A 11 -41.77 -7.54 -35.92
CA VAL A 11 -41.83 -6.26 -35.19
C VAL A 11 -41.74 -6.48 -33.67
N PHE A 12 -42.38 -7.51 -33.11
CA PHE A 12 -42.21 -7.84 -31.69
C PHE A 12 -40.80 -8.33 -31.35
N SER A 13 -40.14 -9.08 -32.24
CA SER A 13 -38.76 -9.53 -32.03
C SER A 13 -37.72 -8.40 -32.20
N LEU A 14 -38.03 -7.35 -32.96
CA LEU A 14 -37.16 -6.18 -33.14
C LEU A 14 -37.37 -5.11 -32.04
N ILE A 15 -38.58 -4.98 -31.51
CA ILE A 15 -38.90 -4.05 -30.40
C ILE A 15 -38.32 -4.55 -29.07
N LEU A 16 -38.09 -5.86 -28.91
CA LEU A 16 -37.38 -6.43 -27.76
C LEU A 16 -35.86 -6.16 -27.74
N LEU A 17 -35.28 -5.62 -28.82
CA LEU A 17 -33.83 -5.38 -28.94
C LEU A 17 -33.39 -3.95 -28.54
N PHE A 18 -34.30 -3.09 -28.11
CA PHE A 18 -33.99 -1.70 -27.73
C PHE A 18 -34.44 -1.34 -26.32
N TYR A 19 -34.44 -2.30 -25.39
CA TYR A 19 -34.30 -1.91 -23.98
C TYR A 19 -32.87 -1.39 -23.83
N GLN A 20 -32.69 -0.08 -23.97
CA GLN A 20 -31.45 0.56 -23.60
C GLN A 20 -31.22 0.25 -22.12
N THR A 21 -30.18 -0.54 -21.85
CA THR A 21 -29.79 -0.87 -20.49
C THR A 21 -29.13 0.37 -19.92
N GLU A 22 -29.90 1.17 -19.20
CA GLU A 22 -29.38 2.32 -18.49
C GLU A 22 -28.38 1.87 -17.41
N ALA A 23 -27.51 2.80 -17.03
CA ALA A 23 -26.61 2.67 -15.89
C ALA A 23 -27.37 2.25 -14.62
N SER A 24 -26.65 1.88 -13.57
CA SER A 24 -27.31 1.51 -12.32
C SER A 24 -28.15 2.66 -11.76
N ASP A 25 -29.45 2.43 -11.55
CA ASP A 25 -30.37 3.39 -10.91
C ASP A 25 -30.18 3.51 -9.39
N TYR A 26 -29.19 2.78 -8.85
CA TYR A 26 -29.01 2.60 -7.43
C TYR A 26 -27.92 3.54 -6.89
N PRO A 27 -28.01 3.92 -5.61
CA PRO A 27 -27.05 4.86 -5.04
C PRO A 27 -25.66 4.24 -4.88
N PHE A 28 -24.64 5.11 -4.90
CA PHE A 28 -23.27 4.76 -4.55
C PHE A 28 -23.20 4.00 -3.23
N GLY A 29 -22.43 2.92 -3.21
CA GLY A 29 -22.21 2.11 -2.03
C GLY A 29 -23.36 1.18 -1.64
N SER A 30 -24.42 1.13 -2.45
CA SER A 30 -25.44 0.09 -2.29
C SER A 30 -24.90 -1.27 -2.75
N LYS A 31 -25.36 -2.32 -2.08
CA LYS A 31 -25.10 -3.70 -2.48
C LYS A 31 -26.17 -4.17 -3.46
N VAL A 32 -25.79 -5.04 -4.39
CA VAL A 32 -26.72 -5.65 -5.33
C VAL A 32 -27.62 -6.65 -4.58
N MET A 33 -28.92 -6.47 -4.71
CA MET A 33 -29.94 -7.32 -4.08
C MET A 33 -30.54 -8.31 -5.08
N SER A 34 -31.21 -9.37 -4.59
CA SER A 34 -31.76 -10.45 -5.43
C SER A 34 -32.84 -10.02 -6.44
N ASN A 35 -33.40 -8.82 -6.27
CA ASN A 35 -34.43 -8.23 -7.13
C ASN A 35 -33.92 -7.03 -7.93
N ASP A 36 -32.61 -6.78 -7.94
CA ASP A 36 -32.06 -5.65 -8.70
C ASP A 36 -32.02 -5.91 -10.19
N SER A 37 -32.28 -4.86 -10.97
CA SER A 37 -32.19 -4.87 -12.43
C SER A 37 -30.76 -5.02 -12.95
N ASP A 38 -29.75 -4.87 -12.08
CA ASP A 38 -28.35 -5.09 -12.42
C ASP A 38 -27.96 -6.57 -12.47
N LEU A 39 -28.71 -7.44 -11.81
CA LEU A 39 -28.34 -8.85 -11.64
C LEU A 39 -28.16 -9.57 -12.99
N GLY A 40 -27.00 -10.20 -13.17
CA GLY A 40 -26.67 -10.96 -14.39
C GLY A 40 -26.11 -10.11 -15.55
N ARG A 41 -25.94 -8.78 -15.38
CA ARG A 41 -25.25 -7.93 -16.36
C ARG A 41 -23.80 -8.38 -16.52
N LEU A 42 -23.29 -8.43 -17.75
CA LEU A 42 -21.90 -8.82 -18.04
C LEU A 42 -20.91 -7.73 -17.60
N LEU A 43 -19.89 -8.12 -16.86
CA LEU A 43 -18.87 -7.23 -16.31
C LEU A 43 -17.51 -7.44 -17.00
N LYS A 44 -16.90 -6.34 -17.43
CA LYS A 44 -15.55 -6.28 -18.00
C LYS A 44 -14.56 -5.82 -16.92
N ASN A 45 -13.27 -6.07 -17.14
CA ASN A 45 -12.24 -5.53 -16.27
C ASN A 45 -12.13 -4.00 -16.48
N MET A 46 -11.83 -3.27 -15.40
CA MET A 46 -11.40 -1.88 -15.50
C MET A 46 -10.12 -1.74 -16.35
N PRO A 47 -9.86 -0.58 -16.96
CA PRO A 47 -8.60 -0.32 -17.65
C PRO A 47 -7.38 -0.66 -16.79
N ASP A 48 -6.37 -1.28 -17.41
CA ASP A 48 -5.10 -1.57 -16.75
C ASP A 48 -4.49 -0.27 -16.20
N SER A 49 -3.95 -0.33 -14.98
CA SER A 49 -3.41 0.82 -14.23
C SER A 49 -4.42 1.69 -13.48
N THR A 50 -5.70 1.31 -13.41
CA THR A 50 -6.65 1.95 -12.49
C THR A 50 -6.13 1.85 -11.04
N ILE A 51 -6.05 2.98 -10.33
CA ILE A 51 -5.57 3.06 -8.93
C ILE A 51 -6.50 3.89 -8.04
N ILE A 52 -6.29 3.83 -6.73
CA ILE A 52 -6.87 4.81 -5.81
C ILE A 52 -5.87 5.95 -5.64
N SER A 53 -6.33 7.18 -5.87
CA SER A 53 -5.50 8.38 -5.75
C SER A 53 -6.20 9.43 -4.88
N ILE A 54 -5.42 10.35 -4.31
CA ILE A 54 -5.89 11.48 -3.52
C ILE A 54 -5.54 12.79 -4.17
N TRP A 55 -6.47 13.73 -4.12
CA TRP A 55 -6.17 15.15 -4.26
C TRP A 55 -5.95 15.73 -2.87
N ASP A 56 -4.68 16.00 -2.58
CA ASP A 56 -4.20 16.53 -1.31
C ASP A 56 -4.51 18.04 -1.22
N ILE A 57 -5.66 18.34 -0.64
CA ILE A 57 -6.18 19.70 -0.41
C ILE A 57 -6.51 19.95 1.05
N GLY A 58 -6.21 18.95 1.89
CA GLY A 58 -6.39 18.99 3.32
C GLY A 58 -5.54 20.04 4.03
N THR A 59 -5.64 20.04 5.34
CA THR A 59 -4.83 20.93 6.19
C THR A 59 -3.41 20.42 6.35
N ASP A 60 -3.22 19.10 6.29
CA ASP A 60 -1.94 18.43 6.51
C ASP A 60 -1.28 18.08 5.16
N ILE A 61 -0.80 19.11 4.46
CA ILE A 61 -0.17 19.01 3.14
C ILE A 61 0.94 17.94 3.11
N GLY A 62 0.88 17.07 2.12
CA GLY A 62 1.79 15.93 1.92
C GLY A 62 1.35 14.67 2.68
N SER A 63 0.16 14.68 3.30
CA SER A 63 -0.37 13.54 4.04
C SER A 63 -1.87 13.38 3.83
N TYR A 64 -2.32 12.13 3.90
CA TYR A 64 -3.73 11.81 3.75
C TYR A 64 -4.53 12.19 5.01
N ASP A 65 -5.44 13.14 4.89
CA ASP A 65 -6.26 13.65 5.99
C ASP A 65 -7.78 13.67 5.66
N VAL A 66 -8.59 14.31 6.51
CA VAL A 66 -10.05 14.37 6.35
C VAL A 66 -10.50 15.30 5.21
N GLY A 67 -9.73 16.33 4.87
CA GLY A 67 -10.03 17.32 3.84
C GLY A 67 -9.78 16.82 2.41
N ASP A 68 -8.98 15.76 2.23
CA ASP A 68 -8.63 15.27 0.90
C ASP A 68 -9.78 14.65 0.13
N VAL A 69 -9.72 14.75 -1.20
CA VAL A 69 -10.67 14.06 -2.09
C VAL A 69 -10.04 12.79 -2.60
N VAL A 70 -10.78 11.68 -2.56
CA VAL A 70 -10.27 10.37 -3.01
C VAL A 70 -10.97 9.97 -4.30
N TYR A 71 -10.20 9.48 -5.25
CA TYR A 71 -10.65 9.10 -6.57
C TYR A 71 -10.29 7.64 -6.86
N LEU A 72 -11.14 6.97 -7.64
CA LEU A 72 -10.74 5.88 -8.50
C LEU A 72 -10.19 6.52 -9.78
N ASP A 73 -8.88 6.60 -9.87
CA ASP A 73 -8.11 7.28 -10.91
C ASP A 73 -7.85 6.31 -12.06
N THR A 74 -8.34 6.68 -13.23
CA THR A 74 -8.26 5.90 -14.46
C THR A 74 -7.32 6.59 -15.45
N PRO A 75 -6.62 5.83 -16.32
CA PRO A 75 -5.66 6.42 -17.23
C PRO A 75 -6.22 7.61 -18.04
N PRO A 76 -5.48 8.72 -18.15
CA PRO A 76 -4.08 8.91 -17.71
C PRO A 76 -3.90 9.22 -16.21
N ILE A 77 -3.11 8.41 -15.51
CA ILE A 77 -2.89 8.53 -14.05
C ILE A 77 -2.14 9.81 -13.65
N GLY A 78 -2.46 10.36 -12.48
CA GLY A 78 -1.70 11.45 -11.82
C GLY A 78 -2.37 12.82 -11.88
N THR A 79 -3.47 12.95 -12.60
CA THR A 79 -4.38 14.09 -12.55
C THR A 79 -5.82 13.62 -12.62
N ALA A 80 -6.75 14.32 -11.98
CA ALA A 80 -8.16 13.98 -12.09
C ALA A 80 -8.65 14.27 -13.52
N ASN A 81 -9.11 13.23 -14.21
CA ASN A 81 -9.58 13.31 -15.59
C ASN A 81 -11.07 13.02 -15.68
N ALA A 82 -11.64 13.26 -16.86
CA ALA A 82 -12.96 12.75 -17.15
C ALA A 82 -13.00 11.22 -16.95
N ASN A 83 -14.11 10.72 -16.40
CA ASN A 83 -14.37 9.32 -16.06
C ASN A 83 -13.72 8.80 -14.77
N ASP A 84 -12.87 9.56 -14.08
CA ASP A 84 -12.47 9.19 -12.72
C ASP A 84 -13.69 9.21 -11.79
N VAL A 85 -13.75 8.25 -10.86
CA VAL A 85 -14.89 8.15 -9.92
C VAL A 85 -14.50 8.78 -8.59
N ARG A 86 -15.28 9.75 -8.11
CA ARG A 86 -15.13 10.30 -6.77
C ARG A 86 -15.52 9.24 -5.73
N LEU A 87 -14.58 8.80 -4.90
CA LEU A 87 -14.84 7.89 -3.79
C LEU A 87 -15.23 8.66 -2.51
N THR A 88 -14.89 9.95 -2.44
CA THR A 88 -15.42 10.91 -1.45
C THR A 88 -16.07 12.11 -2.16
N SER A 89 -17.01 12.80 -1.51
CA SER A 89 -17.65 13.97 -2.10
C SER A 89 -16.68 15.15 -2.25
N PHE A 90 -16.87 15.96 -3.29
CA PHE A 90 -16.14 17.22 -3.50
C PHE A 90 -17.10 18.34 -3.90
N ASN A 91 -17.14 19.43 -3.11
CA ASN A 91 -18.08 20.54 -3.31
C ASN A 91 -19.54 20.04 -3.44
N ARG A 92 -20.13 20.22 -4.63
CA ARG A 92 -21.49 19.80 -4.97
C ARG A 92 -21.56 18.39 -5.59
N TYR A 93 -20.41 17.77 -5.83
CA TYR A 93 -20.30 16.48 -6.49
C TYR A 93 -20.27 15.39 -5.42
N GLN A 94 -21.26 14.50 -5.45
CA GLN A 94 -21.39 13.42 -4.48
C GLN A 94 -20.37 12.30 -4.76
N ALA A 95 -20.13 11.45 -3.76
CA ALA A 95 -19.39 10.22 -3.97
C ALA A 95 -20.14 9.30 -4.96
N GLY A 96 -19.38 8.52 -5.72
CA GLY A 96 -19.84 7.70 -6.84
C GLY A 96 -20.17 8.46 -8.12
N THR A 97 -19.97 9.78 -8.15
CA THR A 97 -20.08 10.55 -9.40
C THR A 97 -18.78 10.51 -10.19
N LYS A 98 -18.88 10.36 -11.51
CA LYS A 98 -17.74 10.55 -12.40
C LYS A 98 -17.36 12.02 -12.51
N VAL A 99 -16.08 12.29 -12.66
CA VAL A 99 -15.58 13.59 -13.09
C VAL A 99 -16.01 13.79 -14.55
N LYS A 100 -16.72 14.88 -14.84
CA LYS A 100 -17.10 15.26 -16.21
C LYS A 100 -16.20 16.39 -16.70
N PRO A 101 -16.12 16.63 -18.02
CA PRO A 101 -15.51 17.84 -18.53
C PRO A 101 -16.06 19.08 -17.82
N TYR A 102 -15.18 20.02 -17.49
CA TYR A 102 -15.51 21.29 -16.82
C TYR A 102 -15.95 21.19 -15.35
N HIS A 103 -15.86 20.01 -14.71
CA HIS A 103 -15.96 19.96 -13.24
C HIS A 103 -14.78 20.68 -12.60
N GLY A 104 -15.00 21.25 -11.41
CA GLY A 104 -13.98 22.10 -10.74
C GLY A 104 -12.74 21.36 -10.25
N ASP A 105 -12.77 20.03 -10.26
CA ASP A 105 -11.65 19.14 -9.94
C ASP A 105 -10.95 18.56 -11.18
N ILE A 106 -11.36 18.92 -12.40
CA ILE A 106 -10.64 18.49 -13.60
C ILE A 106 -9.19 19.02 -13.57
N ASN A 107 -8.24 18.17 -13.92
CA ASN A 107 -6.79 18.40 -13.84
C ASN A 107 -6.24 18.64 -12.43
N ALA A 108 -7.00 18.33 -11.38
CA ALA A 108 -6.46 18.34 -10.02
C ALA A 108 -5.27 17.36 -9.92
N PRO A 109 -4.14 17.75 -9.30
CA PRO A 109 -3.00 16.86 -9.14
C PRO A 109 -3.35 15.70 -8.18
N LEU A 110 -3.12 14.48 -8.63
CA LEU A 110 -3.43 13.27 -7.87
C LEU A 110 -2.16 12.55 -7.44
N ASN A 111 -2.11 12.18 -6.16
CA ASN A 111 -1.07 11.33 -5.60
C ASN A 111 -1.65 9.93 -5.35
N GLN A 112 -0.92 8.88 -5.70
CA GLN A 112 -1.37 7.52 -5.44
C GLN A 112 -1.54 7.29 -3.92
N LEU A 113 -2.72 6.78 -3.54
CA LEU A 113 -2.98 6.28 -2.19
C LEU A 113 -2.84 4.77 -2.18
N LEU A 114 -1.85 4.27 -1.44
CA LEU A 114 -1.76 2.84 -1.15
C LEU A 114 -2.93 2.47 -0.25
N ALA A 115 -3.87 1.72 -0.79
CA ALA A 115 -5.14 1.42 -0.15
C ALA A 115 -5.55 -0.04 -0.35
N GLU A 116 -6.35 -0.53 0.58
CA GLU A 116 -6.98 -1.83 0.53
C GLU A 116 -8.48 -1.66 0.76
N ILE A 117 -9.30 -2.40 0.03
CA ILE A 117 -10.74 -2.51 0.28
C ILE A 117 -10.97 -3.72 1.17
N ARG A 118 -11.63 -3.51 2.30
CA ARG A 118 -11.87 -4.55 3.32
C ARG A 118 -13.27 -4.42 3.91
N PHE A 119 -13.69 -5.40 4.69
CA PHE A 119 -15.02 -5.41 5.32
C PHE A 119 -14.96 -5.55 6.85
N LEU A 120 -15.94 -4.97 7.51
CA LEU A 120 -16.20 -5.13 8.94
C LEU A 120 -17.14 -6.33 9.11
N ASN A 121 -16.61 -7.42 9.65
CA ASN A 121 -17.36 -8.64 9.92
C ASN A 121 -18.24 -8.45 11.16
N LEU A 122 -19.50 -8.10 10.95
CA LEU A 122 -20.47 -7.90 12.04
C LEU A 122 -21.05 -9.22 12.54
N ASN A 123 -21.14 -10.23 11.67
CA ASN A 123 -21.84 -11.48 11.96
C ASN A 123 -20.91 -12.60 12.47
N GLY A 124 -19.60 -12.34 12.56
CA GLY A 124 -18.60 -13.33 12.94
C GLY A 124 -18.39 -14.42 11.87
N SER A 125 -18.85 -14.21 10.64
CA SER A 125 -18.64 -15.10 9.50
C SER A 125 -17.16 -15.13 9.10
N GLN A 126 -16.67 -16.20 8.46
CA GLN A 126 -15.29 -16.21 7.94
C GLN A 126 -15.16 -15.54 6.57
N SER A 127 -16.24 -14.94 6.08
CA SER A 127 -16.37 -14.43 4.71
C SER A 127 -17.27 -13.20 4.69
N TYR A 128 -17.01 -12.30 3.76
CA TYR A 128 -17.84 -11.13 3.52
C TYR A 128 -19.31 -11.51 3.25
N ASP A 129 -20.24 -10.84 3.92
CA ASP A 129 -21.68 -11.01 3.73
C ASP A 129 -22.43 -9.71 3.38
N ILE A 130 -23.74 -9.83 3.10
CA ILE A 130 -24.60 -8.70 2.67
C ILE A 130 -24.78 -7.63 3.76
N HIS A 131 -24.55 -7.94 5.03
CA HIS A 131 -24.68 -6.99 6.13
C HIS A 131 -23.34 -6.39 6.57
N ASP A 132 -22.22 -6.97 6.17
CA ASP A 132 -20.88 -6.49 6.49
C ASP A 132 -20.55 -5.18 5.75
N PRO A 133 -20.25 -4.09 6.47
CA PRO A 133 -19.88 -2.87 5.79
C PRO A 133 -18.48 -2.93 5.17
N VAL A 134 -18.29 -2.22 4.06
CA VAL A 134 -17.03 -2.19 3.31
C VAL A 134 -16.37 -0.83 3.43
N TYR A 135 -15.04 -0.83 3.52
CA TYR A 135 -14.21 0.35 3.71
C TYR A 135 -13.03 0.35 2.74
N ILE A 136 -12.58 1.54 2.34
CA ILE A 136 -11.22 1.76 1.87
C ILE A 136 -10.39 2.09 3.11
N VAL A 137 -9.34 1.30 3.34
CA VAL A 137 -8.38 1.54 4.40
C VAL A 137 -7.03 1.89 3.81
N GLN A 138 -6.31 2.79 4.46
CA GLN A 138 -4.93 3.05 4.07
C GLN A 138 -4.11 1.78 4.30
N ALA A 139 -3.50 1.27 3.23
CA ALA A 139 -2.68 0.07 3.29
C ALA A 139 -1.48 0.36 4.20
N THR A 140 -1.45 -0.28 5.36
CA THR A 140 -0.20 -0.35 6.11
C THR A 140 0.69 -1.28 5.32
N MET A 141 1.77 -0.78 4.73
CA MET A 141 2.80 -1.60 4.09
C MET A 141 3.35 -2.58 5.14
N LEU A 142 2.70 -3.75 5.24
CA LEU A 142 3.22 -4.90 5.94
C LEU A 142 4.29 -5.45 5.01
N TYR A 143 5.52 -4.94 5.14
CA TYR A 143 6.67 -5.60 4.56
C TYR A 143 6.68 -7.03 5.12
N GLN A 144 6.20 -7.97 4.33
CA GLN A 144 6.49 -9.38 4.52
C GLN A 144 8.00 -9.48 4.30
N ASN A 145 8.74 -9.53 5.41
CA ASN A 145 10.10 -10.06 5.37
C ASN A 145 9.93 -11.54 5.02
N GLU A 146 9.84 -11.89 3.74
CA GLU A 146 10.23 -13.21 3.31
C GLU A 146 11.72 -13.32 3.65
N THR A 147 11.98 -13.89 4.83
CA THR A 147 13.27 -14.50 5.11
C THR A 147 13.49 -15.54 4.03
N ILE A 148 14.22 -15.15 2.99
CA ILE A 148 14.88 -16.10 2.09
C ILE A 148 15.63 -17.04 3.02
N PRO A 149 15.29 -18.33 3.07
CA PRO A 149 16.09 -19.29 3.81
C PRO A 149 17.49 -19.21 3.21
N SER A 150 18.45 -18.74 4.00
CA SER A 150 19.86 -18.96 3.71
C SER A 150 20.07 -20.46 3.83
N ASP A 151 19.79 -21.18 2.75
CA ASP A 151 20.22 -22.56 2.63
C ASP A 151 21.74 -22.55 2.67
N LYS A 152 22.24 -23.12 3.76
CA LYS A 152 23.65 -23.35 4.01
C LYS A 152 24.22 -24.09 2.81
N ALA A 153 25.20 -23.47 2.16
CA ALA A 153 26.15 -24.17 1.31
C ALA A 153 26.85 -25.25 2.16
N GLN A 154 26.34 -26.48 2.07
CA GLN A 154 27.00 -27.66 2.56
C GLN A 154 28.21 -27.90 1.64
N LYS A 155 29.39 -27.60 2.18
CA LYS A 155 30.67 -27.75 1.54
C LYS A 155 30.96 -29.26 1.40
N ASP A 156 30.78 -29.78 0.19
CA ASP A 156 31.24 -31.12 -0.18
C ASP A 156 32.78 -31.12 -0.19
N GLU A 157 33.37 -31.87 0.75
CA GLU A 157 34.77 -32.27 0.71
C GLU A 157 34.91 -33.46 -0.25
N THR A 158 35.38 -33.21 -1.46
CA THR A 158 36.01 -34.25 -2.28
C THR A 158 37.48 -33.93 -2.52
N SER A 159 38.29 -34.74 -1.85
CA SER A 159 39.65 -35.17 -2.19
C SER A 159 40.05 -35.07 -3.66
N ASN A 160 41.25 -34.53 -3.96
CA ASN A 160 42.34 -35.26 -4.65
C ASN A 160 43.61 -34.40 -4.90
N PRO A 161 44.76 -34.99 -5.32
CA PRO A 161 46.09 -34.74 -4.75
C PRO A 161 46.97 -33.78 -5.55
N GLY A 162 48.07 -33.32 -4.94
CA GLY A 162 49.20 -32.70 -5.65
C GLY A 162 49.94 -33.69 -6.58
N PRO A 163 51.02 -33.31 -7.29
CA PRO A 163 51.99 -32.25 -6.93
C PRO A 163 52.56 -31.42 -8.11
N ALA A 164 53.54 -30.55 -7.78
CA ALA A 164 54.75 -30.16 -8.53
C ALA A 164 54.89 -28.69 -9.01
N GLY A 165 56.09 -28.14 -8.78
CA GLY A 165 56.68 -26.94 -9.42
C GLY A 165 56.71 -25.69 -8.53
N SER A 166 57.84 -25.26 -7.94
CA SER A 166 58.96 -24.50 -8.55
C SER A 166 58.47 -23.13 -9.11
N SER A 167 58.97 -21.93 -8.80
CA SER A 167 60.15 -21.43 -8.07
C SER A 167 60.26 -19.90 -8.29
N ILE A 168 61.08 -19.21 -7.47
CA ILE A 168 61.85 -17.95 -7.75
C ILE A 168 61.25 -16.58 -7.35
N ALA A 169 62.02 -15.90 -6.45
CA ALA A 169 62.36 -14.46 -6.32
C ALA A 169 61.26 -13.45 -5.95
N GLN A 170 61.52 -12.32 -5.29
CA GLN A 170 62.70 -11.71 -4.67
C GLN A 170 62.23 -10.54 -3.76
N ALA A 171 63.02 -10.28 -2.73
CA ALA A 171 63.47 -8.97 -2.24
C ALA A 171 62.48 -7.98 -1.56
N SER A 172 62.77 -7.78 -0.28
CA SER A 172 63.11 -6.52 0.38
C SER A 172 62.14 -5.33 0.32
N ASN A 173 61.64 -4.93 1.49
CA ASN A 173 62.00 -3.61 2.03
C ASN A 173 61.89 -3.56 3.56
N VAL A 174 63.03 -3.21 4.14
CA VAL A 174 63.23 -2.76 5.51
C VAL A 174 62.94 -1.27 5.54
N ALA A 175 62.07 -0.82 6.43
CA ALA A 175 62.07 0.54 6.95
C ALA A 175 61.59 0.51 8.39
N GLU A 176 62.59 0.39 9.26
CA GLU A 176 62.58 0.60 10.70
C GLU A 176 62.36 2.10 10.97
N ILE A 177 61.31 2.50 11.68
CA ILE A 177 61.19 3.83 12.26
C ILE A 177 60.81 3.71 13.74
N ASN A 178 61.57 4.47 14.51
CA ASN A 178 61.74 4.45 15.96
C ASN A 178 60.48 4.71 16.79
N SER A 179 60.44 3.91 17.85
CA SER A 179 59.85 4.18 19.16
C SER A 179 60.19 5.57 19.71
N THR A 180 59.17 6.30 20.17
CA THR A 180 59.27 7.29 21.26
C THR A 180 58.14 7.04 22.25
N ASN A 181 58.48 7.16 23.53
CA ASN A 181 57.74 6.74 24.72
C ASN A 181 56.46 7.59 24.98
N PRO A 182 55.49 7.07 25.74
CA PRO A 182 54.23 7.72 26.06
C PRO A 182 54.31 8.43 27.43
N GLU A 183 53.93 9.71 27.48
CA GLU A 183 53.60 10.38 28.75
C GLU A 183 52.32 11.19 28.57
N ASP A 184 51.34 10.84 29.40
CA ASP A 184 50.22 11.63 29.91
C ASP A 184 49.28 12.31 28.90
N VAL A 185 48.35 11.51 28.36
CA VAL A 185 47.06 12.01 27.88
C VAL A 185 45.98 11.49 28.82
N GLU A 186 45.40 12.41 29.60
CA GLU A 186 44.23 12.16 30.43
C GLU A 186 43.12 11.50 29.61
N THR A 187 42.69 10.33 30.05
CA THR A 187 41.57 9.60 29.47
C THR A 187 40.27 10.38 29.70
N PRO A 188 39.45 10.66 28.66
CA PRO A 188 38.12 11.18 28.86
C PRO A 188 37.26 10.06 29.49
N VAL A 189 37.12 10.13 30.82
CA VAL A 189 36.16 9.34 31.57
C VAL A 189 34.76 9.85 31.24
N GLY A 190 34.00 9.03 30.51
CA GLY A 190 32.55 9.17 30.40
C GLY A 190 32.05 8.98 28.98
N SER A 191 31.77 7.73 28.60
CA SER A 191 30.87 7.41 27.49
C SER A 191 29.49 7.97 27.82
N SER A 192 29.27 9.23 27.42
CA SER A 192 27.97 9.91 27.57
C SER A 192 26.99 9.39 26.53
N CYS A 193 26.53 8.16 26.73
CA CYS A 193 25.32 7.65 26.11
C CYS A 193 24.13 8.35 26.78
N ASP A 194 23.18 8.82 25.97
CA ASP A 194 22.03 9.57 26.45
C ASP A 194 21.24 8.78 27.51
N LYS A 195 20.69 9.48 28.51
CA LYS A 195 20.09 8.88 29.72
C LYS A 195 18.86 8.02 29.39
N GLY A 196 19.05 6.74 29.08
CA GLY A 196 17.95 5.77 29.01
C GLY A 196 18.10 4.59 28.05
N LYS A 197 19.09 4.58 27.15
CA LYS A 197 19.36 3.44 26.26
C LYS A 197 20.83 3.00 26.36
N PRO A 198 21.13 1.70 26.46
CA PRO A 198 22.51 1.22 26.39
C PRO A 198 23.09 1.57 25.02
N CYS A 199 24.34 2.07 24.99
CA CYS A 199 25.04 2.30 23.74
C CYS A 199 25.12 0.99 22.93
N PRO A 200 24.98 1.06 21.59
CA PRO A 200 25.25 -0.08 20.72
C PRO A 200 26.66 -0.64 21.00
N THR A 201 26.78 -1.95 21.22
CA THR A 201 28.10 -2.57 21.35
C THR A 201 28.68 -2.84 19.97
N GLN A 202 30.01 -2.76 19.82
CA GLN A 202 30.70 -2.96 18.54
C GLN A 202 30.37 -4.31 17.88
N ASN A 203 30.02 -5.33 18.66
CA ASN A 203 29.67 -6.66 18.18
C ASN A 203 28.37 -6.72 17.34
N ASP A 204 27.55 -5.67 17.39
CA ASP A 204 26.30 -5.60 16.62
C ASP A 204 26.48 -4.96 15.23
N PHE A 205 27.68 -4.46 14.92
CA PHE A 205 28.00 -3.84 13.64
C PHE A 205 28.58 -4.87 12.66
N TYR A 206 28.31 -4.67 11.37
CA TYR A 206 28.88 -5.46 10.29
C TYR A 206 29.45 -4.54 9.21
N GLU A 207 30.41 -5.05 8.43
CA GLU A 207 30.99 -4.31 7.32
C GLU A 207 30.02 -4.21 6.15
N HIS A 208 29.87 -3.00 5.61
CA HIS A 208 29.09 -2.72 4.42
C HIS A 208 29.81 -1.66 3.60
N LEU A 209 29.95 -1.88 2.29
CA LEU A 209 30.60 -0.91 1.42
C LEU A 209 29.70 0.31 1.21
N SER A 210 30.29 1.51 1.26
CA SER A 210 29.57 2.72 0.87
C SER A 210 29.16 2.63 -0.60
N TYR A 211 27.95 3.07 -0.90
CA TYR A 211 27.48 3.20 -2.26
C TYR A 211 28.18 4.37 -2.97
N THR A 212 28.59 4.15 -4.22
CA THR A 212 29.35 5.13 -5.02
C THR A 212 28.59 5.63 -6.26
N GLY A 213 27.36 5.15 -6.47
CA GLY A 213 26.50 5.57 -7.57
C GLY A 213 25.64 6.80 -7.23
N SER A 214 24.82 7.24 -8.20
CA SER A 214 23.86 8.33 -7.98
C SER A 214 22.62 7.83 -7.25
N CYS A 215 22.20 8.57 -6.22
CA CYS A 215 20.95 8.32 -5.50
C CYS A 215 19.70 8.50 -6.38
N GLU A 216 19.80 9.27 -7.47
CA GLU A 216 18.69 9.48 -8.41
C GLU A 216 18.36 8.23 -9.24
N GLY A 217 19.31 7.29 -9.36
CA GLY A 217 19.16 6.05 -10.13
C GLY A 217 18.60 4.87 -9.34
N LEU A 218 18.26 5.07 -8.06
CA LEU A 218 17.72 4.02 -7.21
C LEU A 218 16.21 3.82 -7.45
N PRO A 219 15.66 2.63 -7.13
CA PRO A 219 14.21 2.41 -7.15
C PRO A 219 13.45 3.47 -6.34
N GLN A 220 12.24 3.82 -6.76
CA GLN A 220 11.40 4.85 -6.09
C GLN A 220 11.11 4.55 -4.61
N THR A 221 11.29 3.30 -4.18
CA THR A 221 11.09 2.85 -2.79
C THR A 221 12.36 2.90 -1.94
N SER A 222 13.46 3.44 -2.48
CA SER A 222 14.75 3.51 -1.80
C SER A 222 15.09 4.95 -1.41
N VAL A 223 15.75 5.11 -0.27
CA VAL A 223 16.32 6.37 0.21
C VAL A 223 17.82 6.21 0.41
N CYS A 224 18.58 7.24 0.07
CA CYS A 224 20.00 7.31 0.41
C CYS A 224 20.17 7.91 1.79
N LEU A 225 20.75 7.12 2.71
CA LEU A 225 21.21 7.63 4.00
C LEU A 225 22.62 8.17 3.79
N ILE A 226 22.85 9.44 4.07
CA ILE A 226 24.15 10.10 3.90
C ILE A 226 24.63 10.56 5.28
N TYR A 227 25.75 10.01 5.74
CA TYR A 227 26.36 10.33 7.03
C TYR A 227 27.39 11.46 6.91
N SER A 228 27.81 12.02 8.05
CA SER A 228 28.69 13.20 8.09
C SER A 228 30.07 13.00 7.46
N ASP A 229 30.54 11.76 7.32
CA ASP A 229 31.80 11.42 6.65
C ASP A 229 31.63 11.12 5.15
N ASN A 230 30.44 11.38 4.60
CA ASN A 230 30.01 11.07 3.23
C ASN A 230 29.82 9.57 2.95
N TYR A 231 29.74 8.71 3.96
CA TYR A 231 29.27 7.35 3.76
C TYR A 231 27.82 7.35 3.27
N VAL A 232 27.54 6.64 2.17
CA VAL A 232 26.22 6.56 1.55
C VAL A 232 25.67 5.13 1.65
N TRP A 233 24.47 5.01 2.22
CA TRP A 233 23.78 3.73 2.39
C TRP A 233 22.37 3.77 1.79
N PRO A 234 22.16 3.16 0.60
CA PRO A 234 20.84 2.97 0.03
C PRO A 234 20.03 1.95 0.84
N VAL A 235 18.83 2.32 1.27
CA VAL A 235 17.92 1.44 2.00
C VAL A 235 16.50 1.57 1.46
N SER A 236 15.71 0.48 1.50
CA SER A 236 14.28 0.54 1.20
C SER A 236 13.50 0.85 2.49
N ASP A 237 13.46 2.14 2.86
CA ASP A 237 12.74 2.65 4.03
C ASP A 237 12.31 4.11 3.77
N ARG A 238 11.55 4.73 4.69
CA ARG A 238 11.16 6.15 4.63
C ARG A 238 11.89 6.94 5.71
N LEU A 239 12.58 8.01 5.32
CA LEU A 239 13.27 8.92 6.24
C LEU A 239 12.27 9.58 7.21
N LEU A 240 12.59 9.55 8.50
CA LEU A 240 11.90 10.33 9.55
C LEU A 240 12.75 11.52 10.02
N SER A 241 14.08 11.36 9.99
CA SER A 241 15.04 12.43 10.27
C SER A 241 15.80 12.80 9.00
N ASN A 242 15.84 14.09 8.67
CA ASN A 242 16.51 14.58 7.46
C ASN A 242 18.05 14.69 7.59
N SER A 243 18.60 14.47 8.79
CA SER A 243 20.03 14.53 9.05
C SER A 243 20.45 13.46 10.08
N PRO A 244 21.70 12.95 9.99
CA PRO A 244 22.26 12.08 11.02
C PRO A 244 22.28 12.77 12.39
N SER A 245 22.19 11.98 13.46
CA SER A 245 22.33 12.43 14.84
C SER A 245 23.43 11.63 15.55
N LEU A 246 24.35 12.31 16.23
CA LEU A 246 25.37 11.66 17.05
C LEU A 246 24.73 10.97 18.26
N VAL A 247 24.97 9.67 18.43
CA VAL A 247 24.39 8.85 19.52
C VAL A 247 25.41 8.31 20.51
N GLY A 248 26.70 8.39 20.17
CA GLY A 248 27.76 7.92 21.05
C GLY A 248 29.09 7.75 20.33
N PHE A 249 29.98 6.98 20.95
CA PHE A 249 31.29 6.62 20.41
C PHE A 249 31.49 5.11 20.56
N ASP A 250 32.22 4.50 19.64
CA ASP A 250 32.60 3.08 19.74
C ASP A 250 33.73 2.88 20.79
N ASN A 251 34.18 1.64 20.96
CA ASN A 251 35.25 1.30 21.91
C ASN A 251 36.61 1.93 21.56
N ASN A 252 36.78 2.40 20.32
CA ASN A 252 38.01 3.03 19.84
C ASN A 252 37.90 4.56 19.79
N GLY A 253 36.76 5.13 20.22
CA GLY A 253 36.52 6.57 20.23
C GLY A 253 36.02 7.14 18.90
N PHE A 254 35.61 6.31 17.93
CA PHE A 254 35.00 6.79 16.70
C PHE A 254 33.53 7.19 16.93
N PRO A 255 33.07 8.34 16.40
CA PRO A 255 31.68 8.78 16.54
C PRO A 255 30.71 7.79 15.87
N ILE A 256 29.57 7.56 16.52
CA ILE A 256 28.46 6.77 15.98
C ILE A 256 27.30 7.72 15.67
N GLU A 257 26.88 7.76 14.40
CA GLU A 257 25.70 8.49 13.98
C GLU A 257 24.53 7.54 13.71
N VAL A 258 23.31 8.04 13.94
CA VAL A 258 22.06 7.37 13.59
C VAL A 258 21.24 8.21 12.63
N ILE A 259 20.62 7.57 11.65
CA ILE A 259 19.51 8.13 10.88
C ILE A 259 18.26 7.32 11.20
N SER A 260 17.21 8.01 11.64
CA SER A 260 15.91 7.41 11.93
C SER A 260 15.07 7.31 10.67
N CYS A 261 14.67 6.10 10.34
CA CYS A 261 13.67 5.82 9.32
C CYS A 261 12.42 5.22 9.95
N TYR A 262 11.41 4.97 9.12
CA TYR A 262 10.11 4.49 9.55
C TYR A 262 10.18 3.06 10.10
N ASN A 263 10.91 2.16 9.44
CA ASN A 263 10.98 0.76 9.85
C ASN A 263 12.19 0.44 10.76
N ALA A 264 13.29 1.17 10.62
CA ALA A 264 14.50 0.94 11.40
C ALA A 264 15.24 2.24 11.77
N GLU A 265 16.16 2.10 12.73
CA GLU A 265 17.24 3.06 12.97
C GLU A 265 18.51 2.50 12.32
N TYR A 266 19.17 3.33 11.52
CA TYR A 266 20.38 2.95 10.79
C TYR A 266 21.56 3.69 11.43
N TYR A 267 22.58 2.93 11.82
CA TYR A 267 23.75 3.40 12.54
C TYR A 267 24.99 3.23 11.68
N HIS A 268 25.91 4.19 11.77
CA HIS A 268 27.22 4.15 11.12
C HIS A 268 28.31 4.65 12.06
N ILE A 269 29.45 3.96 12.08
CA ILE A 269 30.65 4.40 12.80
C ILE A 269 31.51 5.22 11.83
N LEU A 270 31.62 6.53 12.08
CA LEU A 270 32.25 7.47 11.16
C LEU A 270 33.73 7.11 10.91
N GLY A 271 34.15 7.23 9.65
CA GLY A 271 35.51 6.92 9.19
C GLY A 271 35.77 5.43 8.98
N THR A 272 34.73 4.59 9.01
CA THR A 272 34.84 3.13 8.86
C THR A 272 33.88 2.59 7.79
N LEU A 273 33.77 1.26 7.66
CA LEU A 273 32.75 0.59 6.85
C LEU A 273 31.66 -0.07 7.71
N LEU A 274 31.67 0.19 9.02
CA LEU A 274 30.82 -0.50 9.97
C LEU A 274 29.45 0.16 10.05
N VAL A 275 28.41 -0.65 9.87
CA VAL A 275 27.02 -0.23 9.97
C VAL A 275 26.22 -1.20 10.83
N LYS A 276 25.10 -0.73 11.37
CA LYS A 276 24.12 -1.53 12.08
C LYS A 276 22.73 -1.02 11.73
N ASN A 277 21.76 -1.92 11.58
CA ASN A 277 20.35 -1.55 11.48
C ASN A 277 19.54 -2.18 12.62
N GLU A 278 18.79 -1.36 13.33
CA GLU A 278 17.93 -1.80 14.43
C GLU A 278 16.47 -1.61 14.05
N LYS A 279 15.76 -2.71 13.82
CA LYS A 279 14.33 -2.66 13.49
C LYS A 279 13.57 -2.05 14.67
N LYS A 280 12.79 -1.00 14.42
CA LYS A 280 11.91 -0.44 15.45
C LYS A 280 10.92 -1.52 15.83
N LYS A 281 10.87 -1.89 17.11
CA LYS A 281 9.75 -2.67 17.64
C LYS A 281 8.51 -1.83 17.39
N LYS A 282 7.66 -2.25 16.45
CA LYS A 282 6.32 -1.69 16.32
C LYS A 282 5.60 -2.03 17.62
N THR A 283 5.68 -1.12 18.60
CA THR A 283 4.82 -1.17 19.77
C THR A 283 3.43 -0.86 19.27
N LEU A 284 2.77 -1.90 18.77
CA LEU A 284 1.33 -1.92 18.59
C LEU A 284 0.75 -1.67 19.98
N PHE A 285 0.31 -0.43 20.22
CA PHE A 285 -0.53 -0.12 21.39
C PHE A 285 -1.86 -0.84 21.19
N ILE A 286 -1.88 -2.15 21.47
CA ILE A 286 -3.11 -2.91 21.62
C ILE A 286 -3.50 -2.71 23.08
N GLN A 287 -4.48 -1.85 23.34
CA GLN A 287 -5.23 -1.94 24.59
C GLN A 287 -5.84 -3.35 24.63
N SER A 288 -5.30 -4.20 25.49
CA SER A 288 -5.75 -5.59 25.65
C SER A 288 -7.20 -5.62 26.13
N ALA A 289 -8.11 -5.99 25.23
CA ALA A 289 -9.43 -6.47 25.60
C ALA A 289 -9.33 -7.88 26.20
N PRO A 290 -10.23 -8.28 27.12
CA PRO A 290 -10.15 -9.56 27.80
C PRO A 290 -10.48 -10.73 26.87
N ASP A 291 -9.43 -11.52 26.61
CA ASP A 291 -9.39 -12.97 26.48
C ASP A 291 -10.66 -13.70 25.96
N MET A 292 -10.74 -13.84 24.64
CA MET A 292 -11.42 -14.98 24.00
C MET A 292 -10.46 -15.60 22.98
N GLY A 293 -10.04 -16.83 23.27
CA GLY A 293 -9.07 -17.59 22.50
C GLY A 293 -9.52 -17.90 21.07
N ALA A 294 -9.08 -17.05 20.15
CA ALA A 294 -8.76 -17.42 18.77
C ALA A 294 -7.57 -16.56 18.37
N SER A 295 -6.50 -17.18 17.90
CA SER A 295 -5.30 -16.49 17.42
C SER A 295 -5.63 -15.74 16.12
N ILE A 296 -6.25 -14.56 16.25
CA ILE A 296 -6.53 -13.64 15.15
C ILE A 296 -5.20 -12.98 14.76
N ILE A 297 -4.50 -13.58 13.81
CA ILE A 297 -3.31 -13.01 13.19
C ILE A 297 -3.78 -11.80 12.35
N GLY A 298 -3.62 -10.60 12.91
CA GLY A 298 -3.57 -9.34 12.15
C GLY A 298 -4.91 -8.73 11.72
N SER A 299 -5.85 -8.54 12.65
CA SER A 299 -6.99 -7.65 12.41
C SER A 299 -6.52 -6.19 12.41
N SER A 300 -6.57 -5.51 11.26
CA SER A 300 -6.48 -4.05 11.25
C SER A 300 -7.73 -3.48 11.91
N LEU A 301 -7.59 -2.37 12.62
CA LEU A 301 -8.72 -1.61 13.13
C LEU A 301 -9.17 -0.61 12.07
N ILE A 302 -10.46 -0.28 12.06
CA ILE A 302 -10.95 0.93 11.40
C ILE A 302 -10.31 2.13 12.10
N ARG A 303 -9.74 3.03 11.31
CA ARG A 303 -9.05 4.25 11.78
C ARG A 303 -9.74 5.48 11.25
N THR A 304 -9.43 6.61 11.88
CA THR A 304 -9.77 7.93 11.35
C THR A 304 -9.24 8.07 9.93
N ASN A 305 -10.05 8.66 9.05
CA ASN A 305 -9.84 8.85 7.61
C ASN A 305 -10.05 7.59 6.74
N ASP A 306 -10.33 6.41 7.28
CA ASP A 306 -10.83 5.30 6.44
C ASP A 306 -12.15 5.73 5.76
N ILE A 307 -12.42 5.27 4.54
CA ILE A 307 -13.60 5.69 3.77
C ILE A 307 -14.63 4.59 3.79
N ARG A 308 -15.89 4.92 4.09
CA ARG A 308 -17.00 3.97 4.00
C ARG A 308 -17.41 3.79 2.56
N LEU A 309 -17.35 2.58 2.03
CA LEU A 309 -17.92 2.26 0.72
C LEU A 309 -19.37 1.82 0.81
N THR A 310 -19.86 1.43 1.98
CA THR A 310 -21.28 1.10 2.21
C THR A 310 -21.81 1.87 3.42
N PRO A 311 -23.13 2.02 3.60
CA PRO A 311 -23.68 2.71 4.76
C PRO A 311 -23.33 2.03 6.08
N VAL A 312 -23.08 2.81 7.14
CA VAL A 312 -22.80 2.32 8.50
C VAL A 312 -23.50 3.20 9.52
N ASN A 313 -24.45 2.69 10.29
CA ASN A 313 -25.15 3.46 11.35
C ASN A 313 -25.56 4.87 10.89
N GLU A 314 -26.30 4.97 9.78
CA GLU A 314 -26.77 6.23 9.16
C GLU A 314 -25.69 7.08 8.46
N MET A 315 -24.42 6.71 8.59
CA MET A 315 -23.31 7.36 7.88
C MET A 315 -23.36 6.97 6.40
N GLN A 316 -23.21 7.98 5.55
CA GLN A 316 -23.36 7.82 4.10
C GLN A 316 -22.11 7.17 3.48
N PRO A 317 -22.27 6.37 2.41
CA PRO A 317 -21.17 5.98 1.55
C PRO A 317 -20.37 7.19 1.07
N GLY A 318 -19.04 7.03 1.04
CA GLY A 318 -18.07 8.06 0.66
C GLY A 318 -17.74 9.04 1.78
N SER A 319 -18.32 8.85 2.97
CA SER A 319 -17.87 9.56 4.18
C SER A 319 -16.59 8.94 4.73
N LYS A 320 -15.75 9.79 5.34
CA LYS A 320 -14.58 9.35 6.11
C LYS A 320 -14.98 9.04 7.55
N VAL A 321 -14.30 8.09 8.15
CA VAL A 321 -14.41 7.79 9.58
C VAL A 321 -13.77 8.93 10.36
N LEU A 322 -14.55 9.56 11.24
CA LEU A 322 -14.12 10.63 12.12
C LEU A 322 -13.82 10.10 13.52
N ASN A 323 -13.14 10.93 14.31
CA ASN A 323 -12.89 10.63 15.71
C ASN A 323 -14.22 10.43 16.46
N PHE A 324 -14.27 9.38 17.29
CA PHE A 324 -15.40 9.03 18.14
C PHE A 324 -16.66 8.53 17.41
N GLU A 325 -16.57 8.23 16.11
CA GLU A 325 -17.68 7.59 15.40
C GLU A 325 -17.86 6.11 15.83
N PRO A 326 -19.09 5.55 15.73
CA PRO A 326 -19.40 4.25 16.32
C PRO A 326 -18.67 3.05 15.70
N ASP A 327 -18.04 3.21 14.55
CA ASP A 327 -17.26 2.20 13.84
C ASP A 327 -15.74 2.36 13.99
N LEU A 328 -15.27 3.48 14.55
CA LEU A 328 -13.86 3.66 14.88
C LEU A 328 -13.38 2.55 15.83
N ASN A 329 -12.17 2.04 15.60
CA ASN A 329 -11.55 0.95 16.35
C ASN A 329 -12.30 -0.39 16.29
N LYS A 330 -13.26 -0.58 15.38
CA LYS A 330 -13.79 -1.92 15.12
C LYS A 330 -12.82 -2.75 14.29
N LEU A 331 -12.85 -4.06 14.51
CA LEU A 331 -11.98 -5.02 13.84
C LEU A 331 -12.43 -5.20 12.40
N ILE A 332 -11.54 -4.91 11.45
CA ILE A 332 -11.75 -5.24 10.06
C ILE A 332 -11.31 -6.69 9.84
N ALA A 333 -12.14 -7.45 9.14
CA ALA A 333 -11.88 -8.84 8.87
C ALA A 333 -10.81 -9.04 7.80
N LEU A 334 -10.16 -10.19 7.89
CA LEU A 334 -9.49 -10.80 6.76
C LEU A 334 -10.48 -11.76 6.10
N PRO A 335 -10.42 -11.92 4.77
CA PRO A 335 -9.37 -11.44 3.87
C PRO A 335 -9.55 -10.01 3.33
N VAL A 336 -8.51 -9.50 2.67
CA VAL A 336 -8.60 -8.27 1.85
C VAL A 336 -9.45 -8.55 0.63
N LEU A 337 -10.43 -7.68 0.35
CA LEU A 337 -11.27 -7.82 -0.85
C LEU A 337 -10.47 -7.41 -2.08
N VAL A 338 -9.95 -6.19 -2.11
CA VAL A 338 -9.17 -5.64 -3.24
C VAL A 338 -7.96 -4.88 -2.70
N SER A 339 -6.80 -4.97 -3.35
CA SER A 339 -5.61 -4.19 -2.99
C SER A 339 -5.13 -3.28 -4.13
N PHE A 340 -4.47 -2.17 -3.77
CA PHE A 340 -3.91 -1.21 -4.71
C PHE A 340 -2.45 -0.90 -4.33
N PRO A 341 -1.45 -1.31 -5.14
CA PRO A 341 -1.56 -2.08 -6.39
C PRO A 341 -2.11 -3.50 -6.18
N LYS A 342 -2.77 -4.05 -7.21
CA LYS A 342 -3.40 -5.38 -7.19
C LYS A 342 -2.38 -6.47 -6.82
N ARG A 343 -2.75 -7.36 -5.89
CA ARG A 343 -1.91 -8.47 -5.44
C ARG A 343 -2.49 -9.83 -5.84
N THR A 344 -1.62 -10.82 -5.91
CA THR A 344 -2.03 -12.23 -6.00
C THR A 344 -2.79 -12.59 -4.71
N GLY A 345 -4.05 -13.00 -4.85
CA GLY A 345 -4.91 -13.39 -3.72
C GLY A 345 -5.96 -12.36 -3.30
N ASP A 346 -6.16 -11.27 -4.06
CA ASP A 346 -7.35 -10.43 -3.91
C ASP A 346 -8.62 -11.27 -4.11
N TYR A 347 -9.59 -11.12 -3.20
CA TYR A 347 -10.83 -11.91 -3.20
C TYR A 347 -11.91 -11.32 -4.12
N ALA A 348 -11.76 -10.06 -4.50
CA ALA A 348 -12.66 -9.31 -5.34
C ALA A 348 -11.87 -8.56 -6.42
N CYS A 349 -12.59 -8.00 -7.38
CA CYS A 349 -11.99 -7.19 -8.43
C CYS A 349 -12.85 -5.99 -8.80
N LEU A 350 -12.22 -4.93 -9.29
CA LEU A 350 -12.95 -3.81 -9.87
C LEU A 350 -13.34 -4.15 -11.31
N ARG A 351 -14.62 -3.93 -11.61
CA ARG A 351 -15.18 -4.21 -12.92
C ARG A 351 -16.14 -3.11 -13.38
N VAL A 352 -16.37 -3.11 -14.68
CA VAL A 352 -17.24 -2.18 -15.37
C VAL A 352 -18.37 -2.92 -16.08
N PHE A 353 -19.59 -2.41 -15.97
CA PHE A 353 -20.69 -2.72 -16.87
C PHE A 353 -20.66 -1.71 -18.02
N ASP A 354 -20.36 -2.21 -19.22
CA ASP A 354 -20.34 -1.44 -20.47
C ASP A 354 -21.78 -1.23 -20.96
N ALA A 355 -22.35 -0.07 -20.62
CA ALA A 355 -23.79 0.19 -20.77
C ALA A 355 -24.18 0.45 -22.24
N ASN A 356 -23.27 1.08 -23.01
CA ASN A 356 -23.50 1.44 -24.40
C ASN A 356 -22.95 0.39 -25.39
N GLY A 357 -22.22 -0.61 -24.90
CA GLY A 357 -21.69 -1.74 -25.67
C GLY A 357 -20.48 -1.40 -26.55
N ASN A 358 -19.81 -0.28 -26.31
CA ASN A 358 -18.73 0.20 -27.17
C ASN A 358 -17.37 -0.45 -26.87
N GLY A 359 -17.25 -1.20 -25.77
CA GLY A 359 -16.03 -1.88 -25.35
C GLY A 359 -14.98 -1.00 -24.68
N LEU A 360 -15.32 0.25 -24.38
CA LEU A 360 -14.49 1.23 -23.70
C LEU A 360 -15.09 1.55 -22.34
N TYR A 361 -14.27 2.10 -21.44
CA TYR A 361 -14.76 2.70 -20.20
C TYR A 361 -15.04 4.19 -20.44
N ASP A 362 -16.28 4.62 -20.30
CA ASP A 362 -16.69 6.02 -20.50
C ASP A 362 -17.63 6.53 -19.42
N ASP A 363 -18.42 7.59 -19.67
CA ASP A 363 -19.29 8.21 -18.67
C ASP A 363 -20.62 7.48 -18.47
N GLU A 364 -21.09 6.69 -19.43
CA GLU A 364 -22.34 5.92 -19.33
C GLU A 364 -22.19 4.63 -18.51
N ASP A 365 -20.98 4.15 -18.34
CA ASP A 365 -20.73 2.86 -17.68
C ASP A 365 -20.93 2.87 -16.17
N SER A 366 -21.13 1.69 -15.57
CA SER A 366 -21.20 1.54 -14.12
C SER A 366 -20.03 0.74 -13.58
N VAL A 367 -19.45 1.17 -12.44
CA VAL A 367 -18.31 0.50 -11.80
C VAL A 367 -18.79 -0.28 -10.58
N TYR A 368 -18.27 -1.49 -10.43
CA TYR A 368 -18.59 -2.43 -9.35
C TYR A 368 -17.33 -2.97 -8.69
N ILE A 369 -17.44 -3.29 -7.40
CA ILE A 369 -16.58 -4.31 -6.77
C ILE A 369 -17.30 -5.64 -6.97
N ASP A 370 -16.77 -6.47 -7.87
CA ASP A 370 -17.23 -7.83 -8.13
C ASP A 370 -16.53 -8.78 -7.16
N ILE A 371 -17.33 -9.43 -6.31
CA ILE A 371 -16.86 -10.29 -5.22
C ILE A 371 -16.98 -11.77 -5.63
N SER A 372 -17.42 -12.04 -6.86
CA SER A 372 -17.47 -13.40 -7.43
C SER A 372 -16.06 -13.99 -7.54
N LEU A 373 -15.90 -15.20 -7.04
CA LEU A 373 -14.63 -15.91 -7.16
C LEU A 373 -14.41 -16.38 -8.61
N PRO A 374 -13.15 -16.45 -9.11
CA PRO A 374 -12.83 -16.84 -10.49
C PRO A 374 -13.26 -18.26 -10.91
N PHE A 375 -13.81 -19.04 -9.98
CA PHE A 375 -14.30 -20.41 -10.23
C PHE A 375 -15.82 -20.53 -10.10
N GLU A 376 -16.52 -19.44 -9.81
CA GLU A 376 -17.98 -19.43 -9.76
C GLU A 376 -18.55 -19.19 -11.17
N SER A 377 -19.71 -19.79 -11.45
CA SER A 377 -20.38 -19.67 -12.74
C SER A 377 -20.78 -18.23 -13.10
N SER A 378 -20.76 -17.34 -12.11
CA SER A 378 -21.13 -15.93 -12.22
C SER A 378 -19.93 -14.99 -12.37
N PHE A 379 -18.70 -15.50 -12.44
CA PHE A 379 -17.53 -14.66 -12.63
C PHE A 379 -17.66 -13.76 -13.87
N GLY A 380 -17.49 -12.45 -13.69
CA GLY A 380 -17.70 -11.49 -14.78
C GLY A 380 -19.17 -11.22 -15.11
N THR A 381 -20.07 -11.46 -14.17
CA THR A 381 -21.43 -10.91 -14.18
C THR A 381 -21.71 -10.21 -12.86
N VAL A 382 -22.63 -9.24 -12.85
CA VAL A 382 -23.11 -8.64 -11.61
C VAL A 382 -23.86 -9.69 -10.80
N THR A 383 -23.42 -9.89 -9.56
CA THR A 383 -24.03 -10.84 -8.62
C THR A 383 -24.58 -10.15 -7.38
N ILE A 384 -25.40 -10.88 -6.62
CA ILE A 384 -25.81 -10.44 -5.29
C ILE A 384 -24.55 -10.18 -4.46
N ASN A 385 -24.57 -9.10 -3.67
CA ASN A 385 -23.50 -8.69 -2.77
C ASN A 385 -22.35 -7.89 -3.41
N ASP A 386 -22.31 -7.78 -4.74
CA ASP A 386 -21.45 -6.80 -5.41
C ASP A 386 -21.77 -5.37 -4.93
N ILE A 387 -20.78 -4.49 -4.96
CA ILE A 387 -20.90 -3.12 -4.44
C ILE A 387 -20.80 -2.13 -5.59
N ARG A 388 -21.76 -1.21 -5.67
CA ARG A 388 -21.78 -0.16 -6.68
C ARG A 388 -20.83 0.97 -6.30
N LEU A 389 -19.87 1.25 -7.16
CA LEU A 389 -18.96 2.39 -7.01
C LEU A 389 -19.38 3.61 -7.83
N THR A 390 -20.32 3.46 -8.76
CA THR A 390 -20.99 4.58 -9.43
C THR A 390 -22.46 4.62 -9.03
N GLY A 391 -22.98 5.80 -8.72
CA GLY A 391 -24.42 6.00 -8.50
C GLY A 391 -25.15 6.41 -9.79
N SER A 392 -26.48 6.50 -9.71
CA SER A 392 -27.32 7.07 -10.78
C SER A 392 -26.80 8.46 -11.18
N SER A 393 -26.53 8.66 -12.47
CA SER A 393 -26.05 9.91 -13.04
C SER A 393 -27.13 11.00 -12.92
N SER A 394 -27.07 11.80 -11.84
CA SER A 394 -27.90 13.00 -11.70
C SER A 394 -27.46 14.13 -12.63
#